data_AF-A0A948EGN9-F1
#
_entry.id   AF-A0A948EGN9-F1
#
_cell.length_a   1.000
_cell.length_b   1.000
_cell.length_c   1.000
_cell.angle_alpha   90.00
_cell.angle_beta   90.00
_cell.angle_gamma   90.00
#
_symmetry.space_group_name_H-M   'P 1'
#
loop_
_entity.id
_entity.type
_entity.pdbx_description
1 polymer ?
#
loop_
_entity_poly.entity_id
_entity_poly.type
_entity_poly.pdbx_seq_one_letter_code
_entity_poly.pdbx_strand_id
1 'polypeptide(L)'
;MKFIKDTSWENVFEGWREREANDPGWINCATQIKGWPDWESWRRFTASGIKAEKRSWQIFKFTDPINEISAMLVGPYSGWQSRLPEKNKFSFEDLINIPEKYEFFKKHDKVLSMIKDFPAPTEFIGLIRKDSGKIICLEGHHRAVAVALAKKQDKSIDFKKEIFIALAELPVVEISILDQVLKRGTSKNPEN
;
A
#
# COMPACT_ATOMS: atom_id res chain seq x y z
N MET A 1 -4.66 15.24 -6.72
CA MET A 1 -4.22 14.22 -7.70
C MET A 1 -4.80 14.57 -9.05
N LYS A 2 -4.12 14.20 -10.13
CA LYS A 2 -4.57 14.44 -11.50
C LYS A 2 -4.82 13.11 -12.22
N PHE A 3 -6.01 12.94 -12.81
CA PHE A 3 -6.30 11.80 -13.67
C PHE A 3 -5.37 11.79 -14.89
N ILE A 4 -4.85 10.60 -15.21
CA ILE A 4 -3.94 10.40 -16.35
C ILE A 4 -4.61 9.56 -17.44
N LYS A 5 -5.12 8.37 -17.07
CA LYS A 5 -5.75 7.45 -18.02
C LYS A 5 -6.56 6.38 -17.30
N ASP A 6 -7.51 5.79 -18.01
CA ASP A 6 -8.11 4.52 -17.61
C ASP A 6 -7.11 3.37 -17.82
N THR A 7 -7.27 2.28 -17.07
CA THR A 7 -6.45 1.08 -17.19
C THR A 7 -7.23 -0.18 -16.78
N SER A 8 -6.68 -1.36 -17.04
CA SER A 8 -7.19 -2.62 -16.51
C SER A 8 -6.37 -3.07 -15.29
N TRP A 9 -6.91 -4.05 -14.55
CA TRP A 9 -6.18 -4.68 -13.47
C TRP A 9 -4.91 -5.39 -13.97
N GLU A 10 -4.97 -6.03 -15.13
CA GLU A 10 -3.85 -6.78 -15.72
C GLU A 10 -2.66 -5.86 -15.98
N ASN A 11 -2.89 -4.65 -16.48
CA ASN A 11 -1.84 -3.64 -16.66
C ASN A 11 -1.25 -3.17 -15.32
N VAL A 12 -2.09 -2.97 -14.31
CA VAL A 12 -1.64 -2.61 -12.96
C VAL A 12 -0.80 -3.74 -12.35
N PHE A 13 -1.24 -4.98 -12.52
CA PHE A 13 -0.54 -6.16 -12.03
C PHE A 13 0.79 -6.38 -12.75
N GLU A 14 0.84 -6.14 -14.06
CA GLU A 14 2.08 -6.22 -14.84
C GLU A 14 3.11 -5.22 -14.33
N GLY A 15 2.71 -3.96 -14.15
CA GLY A 15 3.59 -2.95 -13.57
C GLY A 15 4.07 -3.32 -12.16
N TRP A 16 3.21 -3.94 -11.35
CA TRP A 16 3.59 -4.46 -10.04
C TRP A 16 4.62 -5.59 -10.14
N ARG A 17 4.42 -6.51 -11.09
CA ARG A 17 5.30 -7.64 -11.37
C ARG A 17 6.69 -7.19 -11.78
N GLU A 18 6.79 -6.24 -12.73
CA GLU A 18 8.06 -5.68 -13.18
C GLU A 18 8.90 -5.10 -12.03
N ARG A 19 8.23 -4.52 -11.02
CA ARG A 19 8.90 -3.88 -9.88
C ARG A 19 9.31 -4.85 -8.77
N GLU A 20 8.56 -5.94 -8.55
CA GLU A 20 8.77 -6.79 -7.36
C GLU A 20 9.16 -8.24 -7.67
N ALA A 21 8.75 -8.81 -8.80
CA ALA A 21 8.81 -10.26 -9.00
C ALA A 21 10.25 -10.81 -9.07
N ASN A 22 11.22 -9.93 -9.39
CA ASN A 22 12.64 -10.27 -9.44
C ASN A 22 13.42 -9.86 -8.18
N ASP A 23 12.76 -9.23 -7.19
CA ASP A 23 13.41 -8.85 -5.93
C ASP A 23 13.54 -10.08 -5.02
N PRO A 24 14.77 -10.48 -4.62
CA PRO A 24 14.97 -11.67 -3.80
C PRO A 24 14.24 -11.62 -2.45
N GLY A 25 14.07 -10.44 -1.87
CA GLY A 25 13.35 -10.24 -0.62
C GLY A 25 11.86 -10.54 -0.77
N TRP A 26 11.25 -10.12 -1.88
CA TRP A 26 9.85 -10.42 -2.17
C TRP A 26 9.62 -11.89 -2.56
N ILE A 27 10.53 -12.50 -3.32
CA ILE A 27 10.50 -13.94 -3.62
C ILE A 27 10.62 -14.76 -2.32
N ASN A 28 11.57 -14.42 -1.45
CA ASN A 28 11.75 -15.07 -0.17
C ASN A 28 10.53 -14.88 0.74
N CYS A 29 9.93 -13.69 0.75
CA CYS A 29 8.71 -13.44 1.51
C CYS A 29 7.55 -14.32 1.02
N ALA A 30 7.37 -14.43 -0.31
CA ALA A 30 6.33 -15.27 -0.88
C ALA A 30 6.49 -16.74 -0.49
N THR A 31 7.71 -17.27 -0.66
CA THR A 31 7.99 -18.71 -0.56
C THR A 31 8.22 -19.18 0.87
N GLN A 32 9.08 -18.50 1.63
CA GLN A 32 9.50 -18.95 2.96
C GLN A 32 8.61 -18.43 4.09
N ILE A 33 8.08 -17.20 3.95
CA ILE A 33 7.29 -16.55 5.02
C ILE A 33 5.80 -16.77 4.81
N LYS A 34 5.32 -16.67 3.57
CA LYS A 34 3.88 -16.78 3.24
C LYS A 34 3.47 -18.17 2.76
N GLY A 35 4.43 -19.03 2.39
CA GLY A 35 4.19 -20.41 1.98
C GLY A 35 3.62 -20.59 0.57
N TRP A 36 3.69 -19.56 -0.28
CA TRP A 36 3.25 -19.64 -1.68
C TRP A 36 4.36 -20.24 -2.57
N PRO A 37 4.02 -20.88 -3.70
CA PRO A 37 5.03 -21.42 -4.61
C PRO A 37 5.91 -20.33 -5.24
N ASP A 38 5.35 -19.13 -5.43
CA ASP A 38 6.02 -18.00 -6.06
C ASP A 38 5.36 -16.66 -5.67
N TRP A 39 5.99 -15.56 -6.07
CA TRP A 39 5.50 -14.19 -5.84
C TRP A 39 4.14 -13.95 -6.52
N GLU A 40 3.96 -14.44 -7.75
CA GLU A 40 2.78 -14.16 -8.55
C GLU A 40 1.53 -14.78 -7.92
N SER A 41 1.60 -16.04 -7.52
CA SER A 41 0.55 -16.78 -6.82
C SER A 41 0.11 -16.05 -5.55
N TRP A 42 1.08 -15.56 -4.77
CA TRP A 42 0.80 -14.78 -3.57
C TRP A 42 0.09 -13.45 -3.88
N ARG A 43 0.61 -12.67 -4.84
CA ARG A 43 0.02 -11.37 -5.17
C ARG A 43 -1.34 -11.49 -5.84
N ARG A 44 -1.56 -12.48 -6.72
CA ARG A 44 -2.88 -12.78 -7.30
C ARG A 44 -3.88 -13.18 -6.23
N PHE A 45 -3.50 -14.04 -5.29
CA PHE A 45 -4.36 -14.37 -4.16
C PHE A 45 -4.71 -13.13 -3.32
N THR A 46 -3.72 -12.26 -3.07
CA THR A 46 -3.94 -11.01 -2.33
C THR A 46 -4.95 -10.11 -3.06
N ALA A 47 -4.76 -9.92 -4.36
CA ALA A 47 -5.62 -9.11 -5.21
C ALA A 47 -7.04 -9.69 -5.39
N SER A 48 -7.20 -11.01 -5.39
CA SER A 48 -8.52 -11.63 -5.44
C SER A 48 -9.36 -11.29 -4.20
N GLY A 49 -8.70 -11.04 -3.06
CA GLY A 49 -9.35 -10.65 -1.82
C GLY A 49 -10.10 -9.33 -1.93
N ILE A 50 -9.60 -8.40 -2.74
CA ILE A 50 -10.28 -7.14 -3.06
C ILE A 50 -11.01 -7.20 -4.41
N LYS A 51 -11.19 -8.39 -5.00
CA LYS A 51 -11.83 -8.60 -6.30
C LYS A 51 -11.27 -7.65 -7.37
N ALA A 52 -9.94 -7.52 -7.42
CA ALA A 52 -9.26 -6.51 -8.26
C ALA A 52 -9.64 -6.59 -9.75
N GLU A 53 -9.74 -7.81 -10.29
CA GLU A 53 -10.14 -8.09 -11.69
C GLU A 53 -11.55 -7.61 -12.05
N LYS A 54 -12.42 -7.43 -11.05
CA LYS A 54 -13.83 -7.00 -11.25
C LYS A 54 -14.00 -5.49 -11.13
N ARG A 55 -12.91 -4.73 -11.05
CA ARG A 55 -12.95 -3.28 -10.80
C ARG A 55 -12.48 -2.52 -12.03
N SER A 56 -13.04 -1.33 -12.19
CA SER A 56 -12.55 -0.35 -13.15
C SER A 56 -11.39 0.41 -12.52
N TRP A 57 -10.23 0.36 -13.17
CA TRP A 57 -9.00 0.96 -12.67
C TRP A 57 -8.63 2.19 -13.47
N GLN A 58 -7.99 3.14 -12.78
CA GLN A 58 -7.53 4.39 -13.35
C GLN A 58 -6.17 4.74 -12.77
N ILE A 59 -5.31 5.36 -13.58
CA ILE A 59 -4.02 5.87 -13.14
C ILE A 59 -4.14 7.35 -12.86
N PHE A 60 -3.67 7.75 -11.68
CA PHE A 60 -3.57 9.14 -11.25
C PHE A 60 -2.11 9.49 -10.95
N LYS A 61 -1.76 10.76 -11.18
CA LYS A 61 -0.51 11.36 -10.73
C LYS A 61 -0.75 12.10 -9.43
N PHE A 62 0.14 11.92 -8.45
CA PHE A 62 0.14 12.75 -7.24
C PHE A 62 0.57 14.19 -7.59
N THR A 63 -0.19 15.16 -7.10
CA THR A 63 0.07 16.60 -7.27
C THR A 63 0.71 17.21 -6.04
N ASP A 64 0.46 16.61 -4.88
CA ASP A 64 1.10 16.92 -3.62
C ASP A 64 1.42 15.60 -2.90
N PRO A 65 2.50 14.90 -3.31
CA PRO A 65 2.77 13.55 -2.82
C PRO A 65 2.93 13.49 -1.30
N ILE A 66 3.47 14.53 -0.65
CA ILE A 66 3.66 14.54 0.81
C ILE A 66 2.32 14.44 1.52
N ASN A 67 1.37 15.32 1.17
CA ASN A 67 0.07 15.35 1.84
C ASN A 67 -0.86 14.23 1.37
N GLU A 68 -0.86 13.93 0.08
CA GLU A 68 -1.77 12.94 -0.49
C GLU A 68 -1.42 11.51 -0.07
N ILE A 69 -0.13 11.16 -0.02
CA ILE A 69 0.31 9.82 0.39
C ILE A 69 0.16 9.64 1.89
N SER A 70 0.50 10.65 2.71
CA SER A 70 0.39 10.54 4.18
C SER A 70 -1.06 10.36 4.64
N ALA A 71 -2.00 10.98 3.93
CA ALA A 71 -3.43 10.92 4.23
C ALA A 71 -4.10 9.59 3.84
N MET A 72 -3.43 8.73 3.06
CA MET A 72 -3.98 7.41 2.72
C MET A 72 -4.16 6.54 3.97
N LEU A 73 -5.27 5.80 4.00
CA LEU A 73 -5.55 4.77 4.99
C LEU A 73 -4.55 3.61 4.82
N VAL A 74 -4.10 3.08 5.96
CA VAL A 74 -3.29 1.87 5.99
C VAL A 74 -4.12 0.69 5.47
N GLY A 75 -3.57 -0.06 4.51
CA GLY A 75 -4.25 -1.22 3.90
C GLY A 75 -4.59 -2.37 4.88
N PRO A 76 -5.54 -3.24 4.50
CA PRO A 76 -6.13 -4.28 5.37
C PRO A 76 -5.22 -5.51 5.56
N TYR A 77 -3.97 -5.30 5.96
CA TYR A 77 -2.99 -6.38 6.16
C TYR A 77 -2.62 -6.50 7.63
N SER A 78 -2.67 -7.71 8.17
CA SER A 78 -2.48 -7.97 9.61
C SER A 78 -1.20 -7.37 10.19
N GLY A 79 -0.06 -7.50 9.49
CA GLY A 79 1.23 -6.94 9.97
C GLY A 79 1.29 -5.40 10.04
N TRP A 80 0.44 -4.71 9.29
CA TRP A 80 0.31 -3.25 9.35
C TRP A 80 -0.79 -2.85 10.32
N GLN A 81 -1.95 -3.49 10.21
CA GLN A 81 -3.13 -3.23 11.02
C GLN A 81 -2.92 -3.59 12.50
N SER A 82 -2.01 -4.51 12.85
CA SER A 82 -1.65 -4.80 14.25
C SER A 82 -1.02 -3.62 14.97
N ARG A 83 -0.51 -2.62 14.22
CA ARG A 83 0.13 -1.42 14.78
C ARG A 83 -0.87 -0.30 15.11
N LEU A 84 -2.14 -0.50 14.78
CA LEU A 84 -3.19 0.51 14.87
C LEU A 84 -4.23 0.12 15.94
N PRO A 85 -4.78 1.11 16.67
CA PRO A 85 -5.77 0.88 17.71
C PRO A 85 -7.09 0.36 17.13
N GLU A 86 -7.52 0.88 15.99
CA GLU A 86 -8.67 0.36 15.25
C GLU A 86 -8.29 -0.01 13.83
N LYS A 87 -8.94 -1.07 13.33
CA LYS A 87 -8.66 -1.63 12.01
C LYS A 87 -9.31 -0.79 10.91
N ASN A 88 -8.63 -0.64 9.78
CA ASN A 88 -9.16 -0.07 8.54
C ASN A 88 -9.66 1.40 8.65
N LYS A 89 -9.24 2.14 9.68
CA LYS A 89 -9.69 3.52 9.95
C LYS A 89 -8.59 4.58 9.94
N PHE A 90 -7.34 4.18 10.18
CA PHE A 90 -6.22 5.09 10.41
C PHE A 90 -5.38 5.28 9.15
N SER A 91 -4.90 6.51 8.93
CA SER A 91 -3.95 6.88 7.89
C SER A 91 -2.49 6.59 8.29
N PHE A 92 -1.56 6.73 7.35
CA PHE A 92 -0.13 6.69 7.67
C PHE A 92 0.30 7.89 8.54
N GLU A 93 -0.34 9.04 8.36
CA GLU A 93 -0.17 10.20 9.23
C GLU A 93 -0.61 9.89 10.67
N ASP A 94 -1.78 9.26 10.84
CA ASP A 94 -2.24 8.84 12.16
C ASP A 94 -1.29 7.79 12.78
N LEU A 95 -0.83 6.81 11.98
CA LEU A 95 0.12 5.79 12.42
C LEU A 95 1.39 6.41 13.01
N ILE A 96 1.95 7.41 12.33
CA ILE A 96 3.17 8.11 12.75
C ILE A 96 2.93 9.13 13.87
N ASN A 97 1.67 9.43 14.17
CA ASN A 97 1.28 10.19 15.36
C ASN A 97 1.16 9.35 16.63
N ILE A 98 1.16 8.02 16.54
CA ILE A 98 1.26 7.14 17.71
C ILE A 98 2.71 7.15 18.24
N PRO A 99 2.96 7.57 19.50
CA PRO A 99 4.32 7.77 20.02
C PRO A 99 5.25 6.55 19.85
N GLU A 100 4.78 5.36 20.20
CA GLU A 100 5.57 4.13 20.06
C GLU A 100 5.93 3.81 18.61
N LYS A 101 5.01 4.09 17.67
CA LYS A 101 5.23 3.79 16.25
C LYS A 101 6.15 4.82 15.63
N TYR A 102 6.06 6.08 16.03
CA TYR A 102 7.04 7.10 15.69
C TYR A 102 8.46 6.69 16.14
N GLU A 103 8.61 6.28 17.40
CA GLU A 103 9.90 5.84 17.95
C GLU A 103 10.48 4.62 17.22
N PHE A 104 9.62 3.71 16.79
CA PHE A 104 10.01 2.57 15.97
C PHE A 104 10.46 3.00 14.57
N PHE A 105 9.63 3.75 13.83
CA PHE A 105 9.90 4.07 12.43
C PHE A 105 11.02 5.09 12.23
N LYS A 106 11.27 5.97 13.21
CA LYS A 106 12.42 6.91 13.14
C LYS A 106 13.79 6.23 13.18
N LYS A 107 13.84 4.93 13.48
CA LYS A 107 15.05 4.09 13.51
C LYS A 107 14.98 2.94 12.51
N HIS A 108 13.93 2.87 11.69
CA HIS A 108 13.70 1.73 10.81
C HIS A 108 14.46 1.90 9.50
N ASP A 109 15.56 1.15 9.32
CA ASP A 109 16.52 1.33 8.21
C ASP A 109 15.86 1.41 6.84
N LYS A 110 14.94 0.51 6.51
CA LYS A 110 14.24 0.51 5.21
C LYS A 110 13.38 1.75 4.96
N VAL A 111 12.83 2.36 6.02
CA VAL A 111 12.03 3.59 5.91
C VAL A 111 12.96 4.78 5.77
N LEU A 112 14.01 4.83 6.59
CA LEU A 112 15.00 5.91 6.54
C LEU A 112 15.75 5.94 5.21
N SER A 113 16.06 4.77 4.64
CA SER A 113 16.69 4.70 3.31
C SER A 113 15.78 5.28 2.23
N MET A 114 14.46 5.06 2.30
CA MET A 114 13.48 5.64 1.36
C MET A 114 13.29 7.15 1.54
N ILE A 115 13.49 7.70 2.74
CA ILE A 115 13.49 9.16 2.94
C ILE A 115 14.72 9.77 2.26
N LYS A 116 15.89 9.13 2.38
CA LYS A 116 17.14 9.60 1.77
C LYS A 116 17.14 9.45 0.25
N ASP A 117 16.64 8.32 -0.24
CA ASP A 117 16.61 7.98 -1.65
C ASP A 117 15.28 7.30 -1.99
N PHE A 118 14.31 8.12 -2.41
CA PHE A 118 12.98 7.62 -2.69
C PHE A 118 12.98 6.77 -3.96
N PRO A 119 12.45 5.52 -3.91
CA PRO A 119 12.49 4.62 -5.06
C PRO A 119 11.80 5.22 -6.30
N ALA A 120 12.37 4.98 -7.48
CA ALA A 120 11.79 5.39 -8.75
C ALA A 120 12.07 4.35 -9.86
N PRO A 121 11.12 4.09 -10.78
CA PRO A 121 9.76 4.65 -10.82
C PRO A 121 8.88 4.11 -9.68
N THR A 122 7.94 4.93 -9.19
CA THR A 122 7.01 4.53 -8.13
C THR A 122 5.57 4.65 -8.61
N GLU A 123 4.85 3.57 -8.44
CA GLU A 123 3.40 3.50 -8.58
C GLU A 123 2.83 2.76 -7.37
N PHE A 124 1.87 3.39 -6.71
CA PHE A 124 1.08 2.82 -5.63
C PHE A 124 -0.15 2.10 -6.21
N ILE A 125 -0.77 1.25 -5.40
CA ILE A 125 -2.06 0.64 -5.72
C ILE A 125 -3.00 0.94 -4.56
N GLY A 126 -4.23 1.38 -4.83
CA GLY A 126 -5.19 1.69 -3.79
C GLY A 126 -6.65 1.58 -4.20
N LEU A 127 -7.53 1.75 -3.21
CA LEU A 127 -8.98 1.81 -3.40
C LEU A 127 -9.55 3.10 -2.82
N ILE A 128 -10.45 3.75 -3.55
CA ILE A 128 -11.20 4.92 -3.06
C ILE A 128 -12.46 4.43 -2.37
N ARG A 129 -12.60 4.66 -1.06
CA ARG A 129 -13.85 4.34 -0.35
C ARG A 129 -14.93 5.37 -0.69
N LYS A 130 -16.09 4.91 -1.18
CA LYS A 130 -17.19 5.81 -1.54
C LYS A 130 -17.96 6.39 -0.36
N ASP A 131 -17.82 5.84 0.84
CA ASP A 131 -18.46 6.36 2.05
C ASP A 131 -17.78 7.63 2.60
N SER A 132 -16.48 7.79 2.34
CA SER A 132 -15.64 8.80 2.98
C SER A 132 -14.72 9.56 2.02
N GLY A 133 -14.60 9.10 0.77
CA GLY A 133 -13.65 9.62 -0.21
C GLY A 133 -12.18 9.29 0.07
N LYS A 134 -11.88 8.61 1.18
CA LYS A 134 -10.51 8.27 1.57
C LYS A 134 -9.94 7.15 0.69
N ILE A 135 -8.63 7.22 0.44
CA ILE A 135 -7.89 6.19 -0.29
C ILE A 135 -7.29 5.19 0.69
N ILE A 136 -7.43 3.91 0.39
CA ILE A 136 -6.75 2.82 1.08
C ILE A 136 -5.54 2.41 0.27
N CYS A 137 -4.37 2.39 0.90
CA CYS A 137 -3.13 1.91 0.29
C CYS A 137 -3.08 0.38 0.31
N LEU A 138 -3.11 -0.26 -0.86
CA LEU A 138 -2.98 -1.71 -1.04
C LEU A 138 -1.53 -2.14 -1.34
N GLU A 139 -0.76 -1.27 -1.97
CA GLU A 139 0.67 -1.46 -2.25
C GLU A 139 1.39 -0.11 -1.99
N GLY A 140 2.59 -0.18 -1.41
CA GLY A 140 3.43 0.99 -1.15
C GLY A 140 3.55 1.38 0.32
N HIS A 141 3.15 0.53 1.28
CA HIS A 141 3.11 0.90 2.71
C HIS A 141 4.42 1.43 3.27
N HIS A 142 5.56 0.82 2.94
CA HIS A 142 6.87 1.33 3.41
C HIS A 142 7.17 2.73 2.87
N ARG A 143 6.85 2.98 1.60
CA ARG A 143 6.98 4.29 0.96
C ARG A 143 6.05 5.31 1.61
N ALA A 144 4.80 4.92 1.87
CA ALA A 144 3.83 5.79 2.52
C ALA A 144 4.21 6.14 3.96
N VAL A 145 4.77 5.19 4.71
CA VAL A 145 5.36 5.42 6.03
C VAL A 145 6.54 6.38 5.95
N ALA A 146 7.44 6.22 4.96
CA ALA A 146 8.56 7.14 4.75
C ALA A 146 8.08 8.57 4.49
N VAL A 147 7.06 8.74 3.64
CA VAL A 147 6.44 10.04 3.37
C VAL A 147 5.81 10.65 4.62
N ALA A 148 4.98 9.89 5.35
CA ALA A 148 4.35 10.38 6.58
C ALA A 148 5.38 10.74 7.67
N LEU A 149 6.46 9.95 7.79
CA LEU A 149 7.55 10.23 8.72
C LEU A 149 8.33 11.49 8.34
N ALA A 150 8.66 11.66 7.06
CA ALA A 150 9.33 12.86 6.57
C ALA A 150 8.47 14.11 6.81
N LYS A 151 7.16 14.04 6.50
CA LYS A 151 6.18 15.10 6.79
C LYS A 151 6.22 15.50 8.27
N LYS A 152 6.14 14.53 9.18
CA LYS A 152 6.16 14.80 10.63
C LYS A 152 7.48 15.43 11.10
N GLN A 153 8.59 15.07 10.46
CA GLN A 153 9.92 15.58 10.80
C GLN A 153 10.29 16.87 10.08
N ASP A 154 9.36 17.44 9.30
CA ASP A 154 9.61 18.59 8.41
C ASP A 154 10.84 18.37 7.51
N LYS A 155 10.97 17.14 6.99
CA LYS A 155 12.01 16.74 6.05
C LYS A 155 11.45 16.71 4.64
N SER A 156 12.23 17.22 3.69
CA SER A 156 11.95 17.04 2.28
C SER A 156 12.29 15.62 1.83
N ILE A 157 11.52 15.13 0.85
CA ILE A 157 11.85 13.94 0.07
C ILE A 157 12.05 14.40 -1.37
N ASP A 158 13.17 14.00 -1.98
CA ASP A 158 13.38 14.18 -3.40
C ASP A 158 12.64 13.08 -4.18
N PHE A 159 11.45 13.42 -4.67
CA PHE A 159 10.70 12.57 -5.59
C PHE A 159 11.30 12.71 -6.99
N LYS A 160 12.46 12.06 -7.20
CA LYS A 160 13.28 12.08 -8.43
C LYS A 160 12.49 11.98 -9.75
N LYS A 161 11.30 11.38 -9.72
CA LYS A 161 10.35 11.27 -10.83
C LYS A 161 8.92 11.44 -10.34
N GLU A 162 8.01 11.64 -11.29
CA GLU A 162 6.58 11.65 -11.03
C GLU A 162 6.13 10.35 -10.34
N ILE A 163 5.22 10.49 -9.38
CA ILE A 163 4.67 9.37 -8.62
C ILE A 163 3.22 9.16 -9.05
N PHE A 164 2.88 7.90 -9.29
CA PHE A 164 1.55 7.52 -9.72
C PHE A 164 0.85 6.63 -8.68
N ILE A 165 -0.46 6.51 -8.83
CA ILE A 165 -1.28 5.54 -8.11
C ILE A 165 -2.34 4.97 -9.04
N ALA A 166 -2.45 3.64 -9.06
CA ALA A 166 -3.58 2.95 -9.62
C ALA A 166 -4.71 2.91 -8.59
N LEU A 167 -5.88 3.44 -8.96
CA LEU A 167 -7.06 3.50 -8.10
C LEU A 167 -8.25 2.81 -8.75
N ALA A 168 -9.01 2.13 -7.92
CA ALA A 168 -10.37 1.69 -8.23
C ALA A 168 -11.32 2.12 -7.12
N GLU A 169 -12.60 2.25 -7.44
CA GLU A 169 -13.62 2.56 -6.42
C GLU A 169 -13.97 1.34 -5.58
N LEU A 170 -14.21 1.56 -4.28
CA LEU A 170 -14.80 0.61 -3.35
C LEU A 170 -16.20 1.11 -2.95
N PRO A 171 -17.27 0.52 -3.52
CA PRO A 171 -18.64 0.88 -3.19
C PRO A 171 -18.95 0.70 -1.70
N VAL A 172 -19.85 1.51 -1.16
CA VAL A 172 -20.26 1.46 0.26
C VAL A 172 -20.72 0.06 0.67
N VAL A 173 -21.48 -0.60 -0.19
CA VAL A 173 -22.02 -1.96 0.02
C VAL A 173 -20.94 -3.06 0.07
N GLU A 174 -19.71 -2.76 -0.38
CA GLU A 174 -18.59 -3.70 -0.41
C GLU A 174 -17.53 -3.41 0.66
N ILE A 175 -17.68 -2.39 1.50
CA ILE A 175 -16.63 -1.98 2.46
C ILE A 175 -16.23 -3.12 3.42
N SER A 176 -17.15 -4.01 3.76
CA SER A 176 -16.87 -5.19 4.59
C SER A 176 -15.79 -6.12 4.02
N ILE A 177 -15.46 -6.00 2.73
CA ILE A 177 -14.34 -6.72 2.10
C ILE A 177 -13.00 -6.43 2.80
N LEU A 178 -12.83 -5.25 3.40
CA LEU A 178 -11.59 -4.90 4.10
C LEU A 178 -11.38 -5.75 5.35
N ASP A 179 -12.45 -5.99 6.10
CA ASP A 179 -12.40 -6.87 7.28
C ASP A 179 -12.23 -8.34 6.87
N GLN A 180 -12.85 -8.74 5.75
CA GLN A 180 -12.68 -10.07 5.18
C GLN A 180 -11.24 -10.31 4.74
N VAL A 181 -10.62 -9.35 4.03
CA VAL A 181 -9.21 -9.42 3.61
C VAL A 181 -8.29 -9.46 4.82
N LEU A 182 -8.55 -8.63 5.82
CA LEU A 182 -7.75 -8.60 7.04
C LEU A 182 -7.83 -9.93 7.80
N LYS A 183 -9.04 -10.48 7.97
CA LYS A 183 -9.28 -11.76 8.63
C LYS A 183 -8.66 -12.93 7.87
N ARG A 184 -8.81 -12.95 6.54
CA ARG A 184 -8.25 -13.99 5.66
C ARG A 184 -6.72 -13.97 5.67
N GLY A 185 -6.14 -12.77 5.75
CA GLY A 185 -4.71 -12.56 5.59
C GLY A 185 -4.24 -12.89 4.16
N THR A 186 -2.93 -13.06 4.01
CA THR A 186 -2.27 -13.28 2.72
C THR A 186 -1.35 -14.50 2.70
N SER A 187 -1.25 -15.25 3.80
CA SER A 187 -0.48 -16.49 3.86
C SER A 187 -1.28 -17.62 3.22
N LYS A 188 -0.61 -18.61 2.61
CA LYS A 188 -1.28 -19.76 1.99
C LYS A 188 -2.02 -20.61 3.01
N ASN A 189 -1.39 -20.81 4.17
CA ASN A 189 -1.97 -21.44 5.34
C ASN A 189 -1.93 -20.42 6.47
N PRO A 190 -2.99 -19.64 6.72
CA PRO A 190 -3.05 -18.86 7.95
C PRO A 190 -3.01 -19.86 9.11
N GLU A 191 -2.00 -19.77 9.98
CA GLU A 191 -2.00 -20.54 11.22
C GLU A 191 -3.29 -20.22 11.98
N ASN A 192 -4.02 -21.27 12.37
CA ASN A 192 -5.25 -21.19 13.17
C ASN A 192 -4.97 -20.56 14.53
#